data_AF-A0A0S8ITN3-F1
#
_entry.id   AF-A0A0S8ITN3-F1
#
_cell.length_a   1.000
_cell.length_b   1.000
_cell.length_c   1.000
_cell.angle_alpha   90.00
_cell.angle_beta   90.00
_cell.angle_gamma   90.00
#
_symmetry.space_group_name_H-M   'P 1'
#
loop_
_entity.id
_entity.type
_entity.pdbx_description
1 polymer ?
#
loop_
_entity_poly.entity_id
_entity_poly.type
_entity_poly.pdbx_seq_one_letter_code
_entity_poly.pdbx_strand_id
1 'polypeptide(L)'
;MRILPSRLCYVSLLSLLLLGYSCISGCKNPFKTRESPEPEFSEGTWETPALPEIVIQNLFHAYNEKIIGNFSQCLCDSFRFSAPEDSVDAANLGRPDLFADWDRSVEISVTTSIFNTSRQNPDSFGCAVSFLSTHPPDEVGDTLAILSRKYELLIFDLKAVPPGTTLARGTATFHMRQTSLNWWSIYFWNDIPAKEGEDDWADFKAKFRR
;
A
#
# COMPACT_ATOMS: atom_id res chain seq x y z
N MET A 1 86.28 -20.07 29.14
CA MET A 1 85.17 -20.98 28.77
C MET A 1 83.93 -20.63 29.60
N ARG A 2 83.00 -19.87 29.01
CA ARG A 2 81.53 -19.91 29.14
C ARG A 2 80.99 -18.60 28.54
N ILE A 3 80.48 -18.73 27.33
CA ILE A 3 79.88 -17.68 26.52
C ILE A 3 78.48 -17.44 27.08
N LEU A 4 78.16 -16.21 27.49
CA LEU A 4 76.81 -15.79 27.86
C LEU A 4 76.17 -15.06 26.66
N PRO A 5 75.07 -15.56 26.08
CA PRO A 5 74.15 -14.74 25.31
C PRO A 5 72.77 -14.79 25.97
N SER A 6 72.39 -13.79 26.78
CA SER A 6 71.12 -13.88 27.52
C SER A 6 70.37 -12.57 27.76
N ARG A 7 70.54 -11.56 26.89
CA ARG A 7 69.68 -10.36 26.93
C ARG A 7 69.03 -9.98 25.61
N LEU A 8 69.72 -10.11 24.47
CA LEU A 8 69.11 -9.85 23.15
C LEU A 8 68.03 -10.88 22.76
N CYS A 9 68.19 -12.14 23.13
CA CYS A 9 67.24 -13.20 22.74
C CYS A 9 65.87 -13.04 23.43
N TYR A 10 65.85 -12.58 24.69
CA TYR A 10 64.62 -12.40 25.46
C TYR A 10 63.77 -11.21 24.96
N VAL A 11 64.41 -10.11 24.54
CA VAL A 11 63.70 -8.93 24.02
C VAL A 11 63.06 -9.23 22.67
N SER A 12 63.73 -10.01 21.80
CA SER A 12 63.18 -10.46 20.52
C SER A 12 62.01 -11.45 20.69
N LEU A 13 62.06 -12.33 21.70
CA LEU A 13 60.97 -13.25 22.00
C LEU A 13 59.72 -12.55 22.57
N LEU A 14 59.91 -11.55 23.44
CA LEU A 14 58.79 -10.78 24.00
C LEU A 14 58.08 -9.92 22.95
N SER A 15 58.84 -9.34 22.02
CA SER A 15 58.28 -8.50 20.94
C SER A 15 57.54 -9.34 19.88
N LEU A 16 57.96 -10.58 19.62
CA LEU A 16 57.20 -11.53 18.80
C LEU A 16 55.89 -11.99 19.47
N LEU A 17 55.89 -12.17 20.79
CA LEU A 17 54.69 -12.54 21.55
C LEU A 17 53.66 -11.40 21.62
N LEU A 18 54.09 -10.14 21.74
CA LEU A 18 53.20 -8.97 21.72
C LEU A 18 52.61 -8.69 20.32
N LEU A 19 53.36 -8.94 19.24
CA LEU A 19 52.84 -8.80 17.88
C LEU A 19 51.79 -9.88 17.56
N GLY A 20 51.93 -11.09 18.10
CA GLY A 20 50.96 -12.17 17.93
C GLY A 20 49.61 -11.90 18.62
N TYR A 21 49.60 -11.20 19.76
CA TYR A 21 48.38 -10.94 20.53
C TYR A 21 47.46 -9.90 19.88
N SER A 22 48.01 -8.99 19.06
CA SER A 22 47.22 -7.98 18.34
C SER A 22 46.44 -8.54 17.14
N CYS A 23 46.82 -9.71 16.62
CA CYS A 23 46.14 -10.32 15.47
C CYS A 23 44.87 -11.10 15.82
N ILE A 24 44.63 -11.41 17.11
CA ILE A 24 43.49 -12.26 17.54
C ILE A 24 42.25 -11.44 17.95
N SER A 25 42.37 -10.12 18.13
CA SER A 25 41.27 -9.25 18.57
C SER A 25 40.51 -8.58 17.41
N GLY A 26 40.90 -8.86 16.15
CA GLY A 26 40.35 -8.20 14.95
C GLY A 26 39.20 -8.91 14.24
N CYS A 27 38.81 -10.13 14.65
CA CYS A 27 37.76 -10.88 13.96
C CYS A 27 36.36 -10.54 14.52
N LYS A 28 35.89 -9.31 14.29
CA LYS A 28 34.44 -9.08 14.21
C LYS A 28 33.97 -9.71 12.89
N ASN A 29 33.28 -10.84 12.99
CA ASN A 29 32.75 -11.61 11.86
C ASN A 29 32.07 -10.68 10.82
N PRO A 30 32.67 -10.47 9.63
CA PRO A 30 32.10 -9.61 8.59
C PRO A 30 30.87 -10.23 7.92
N PHE A 31 30.54 -11.48 8.25
CA PHE A 31 29.36 -12.21 7.81
C PHE A 31 28.30 -12.36 8.91
N LYS A 32 28.27 -11.48 9.91
CA LYS A 32 27.10 -11.41 10.80
C LYS A 32 25.92 -10.96 9.93
N THR A 33 25.11 -11.93 9.52
CA THR A 33 23.83 -11.69 8.86
C THR A 33 23.09 -10.68 9.72
N ARG A 34 22.67 -9.56 9.10
CA ARG A 34 21.72 -8.65 9.73
C ARG A 34 20.56 -9.52 10.21
N GLU A 35 20.14 -9.38 11.46
CA GLU A 35 18.88 -9.97 11.88
C GLU A 35 17.83 -9.41 10.93
N SER A 36 17.15 -10.30 10.19
CA SER A 36 16.02 -9.87 9.38
C SER A 36 15.03 -9.26 10.36
N PRO A 37 14.53 -8.03 10.12
CA PRO A 37 13.40 -7.56 10.89
C PRO A 37 12.32 -8.63 10.83
N GLU A 38 11.73 -8.98 11.97
CA GLU A 38 10.57 -9.86 12.01
C GLU A 38 9.54 -9.29 11.01
N PRO A 39 8.93 -10.14 10.18
CA PRO A 39 7.85 -9.66 9.33
C PRO A 39 6.73 -9.20 10.27
N GLU A 40 6.51 -7.89 10.35
CA GLU A 40 5.28 -7.34 10.92
C GLU A 40 4.12 -7.73 9.99
N PHE A 41 3.66 -8.97 10.13
CA PHE A 41 2.34 -9.35 9.67
C PHE A 41 1.37 -8.71 10.65
N SER A 42 0.97 -7.47 10.40
CA SER A 42 -0.33 -7.04 10.92
C SER A 42 -1.34 -7.91 10.19
N GLU A 43 -1.83 -8.96 10.83
CA GLU A 43 -3.09 -9.60 10.43
C GLU A 43 -4.14 -8.48 10.53
N GLY A 44 -4.41 -7.83 9.40
CA GLY A 44 -5.35 -6.72 9.35
C GLY A 44 -6.75 -7.16 9.75
N THR A 45 -7.66 -6.20 9.84
CA THR A 45 -9.09 -6.48 10.07
C THR A 45 -9.69 -7.05 8.78
N TRP A 46 -9.51 -8.36 8.57
CA TRP A 46 -10.04 -9.09 7.42
C TRP A 46 -11.11 -10.08 7.84
N GLU A 47 -12.27 -10.00 7.20
CA GLU A 47 -13.36 -10.94 7.38
C GLU A 47 -13.60 -11.74 6.09
N THR A 48 -14.11 -12.97 6.21
CA THR A 48 -14.44 -13.76 5.01
C THR A 48 -15.63 -13.11 4.29
N PRO A 49 -15.53 -12.79 2.98
CA PRO A 49 -16.56 -12.04 2.27
C PRO A 49 -17.79 -12.90 1.90
N ALA A 50 -18.51 -13.37 2.90
CA ALA A 50 -19.74 -14.15 2.74
C ALA A 50 -20.95 -13.31 2.29
N LEU A 51 -20.87 -11.99 2.45
CA LEU A 51 -21.89 -11.01 2.05
C LEU A 51 -21.23 -9.83 1.31
N PRO A 52 -21.96 -9.14 0.40
CA PRO A 52 -21.46 -7.95 -0.29
C PRO A 52 -20.97 -6.85 0.66
N GLU A 53 -21.69 -6.61 1.76
CA GLU A 53 -21.34 -5.59 2.76
C GLU A 53 -19.98 -5.85 3.41
N ILE A 54 -19.64 -7.13 3.65
CA ILE A 54 -18.36 -7.52 4.25
C ILE A 54 -17.20 -7.16 3.30
N VAL A 55 -17.40 -7.25 1.98
CA VAL A 55 -16.38 -6.81 1.03
C VAL A 55 -16.15 -5.30 1.10
N ILE A 56 -17.20 -4.50 1.28
CA ILE A 56 -17.06 -3.05 1.44
C ILE A 56 -16.33 -2.71 2.76
N GLN A 57 -16.63 -3.44 3.83
CA GLN A 57 -15.91 -3.31 5.11
C GLN A 57 -14.44 -3.70 4.95
N ASN A 58 -14.14 -4.83 4.31
CA ASN A 58 -12.77 -5.25 4.01
C ASN A 58 -12.03 -4.23 3.13
N LEU A 59 -12.70 -3.64 2.14
CA LEU A 59 -12.13 -2.59 1.30
C LEU A 59 -11.78 -1.35 2.15
N PHE A 60 -12.67 -0.94 3.05
CA PHE A 60 -12.44 0.13 4.02
C PHE A 60 -11.24 -0.17 4.91
N HIS A 61 -11.19 -1.36 5.51
CA HIS A 61 -10.07 -1.77 6.37
C HIS A 61 -8.77 -1.80 5.60
N ALA A 62 -8.77 -2.37 4.39
CA ALA A 62 -7.57 -2.45 3.56
C ALA A 62 -6.99 -1.06 3.22
N TYR A 63 -7.83 -0.07 2.92
CA TYR A 63 -7.38 1.31 2.65
C TYR A 63 -6.82 2.01 3.91
N ASN A 64 -7.50 1.85 5.03
CA ASN A 64 -7.11 2.53 6.28
C ASN A 64 -5.90 1.88 6.95
N GLU A 65 -5.79 0.55 6.88
CA GLU A 65 -4.66 -0.23 7.41
C GLU A 65 -3.51 -0.36 6.41
N LYS A 66 -3.74 -0.01 5.15
CA LYS A 66 -2.74 -0.01 4.06
C LYS A 66 -2.19 -1.41 3.76
N ILE A 67 -3.06 -2.42 3.84
CA ILE A 67 -2.73 -3.83 3.62
C ILE A 67 -3.17 -4.23 2.21
N ILE A 68 -2.21 -4.23 1.28
CA ILE A 68 -2.46 -4.52 -0.13
C ILE A 68 -3.02 -5.93 -0.38
N GLY A 69 -2.65 -6.90 0.47
CA GLY A 69 -3.17 -8.27 0.38
C GLY A 69 -4.69 -8.31 0.56
N ASN A 70 -5.21 -7.62 1.57
CA ASN A 70 -6.64 -7.51 1.84
C ASN A 70 -7.36 -6.76 0.71
N PHE A 71 -6.77 -5.66 0.23
CA PHE A 71 -7.31 -4.91 -0.90
C PHE A 71 -7.45 -5.80 -2.15
N SER A 72 -6.39 -6.55 -2.50
CA SER A 72 -6.35 -7.39 -3.69
C SER A 72 -7.39 -8.52 -3.68
N GLN A 73 -7.76 -9.01 -2.49
CA GLN A 73 -8.78 -10.04 -2.30
C GLN A 73 -10.21 -9.51 -2.46
N CYS A 74 -10.41 -8.18 -2.36
CA CYS A 74 -11.72 -7.57 -2.61
C CYS A 74 -12.09 -7.57 -4.11
N LEU A 75 -11.11 -7.76 -5.01
CA LEU A 75 -11.27 -7.58 -6.46
C LEU A 75 -11.32 -8.92 -7.20
N CYS A 76 -12.31 -9.07 -8.07
CA CYS A 76 -12.40 -10.15 -9.06
C CYS A 76 -11.28 -10.04 -10.11
N ASP A 77 -10.87 -11.17 -10.70
CA ASP A 77 -9.91 -11.19 -11.82
C ASP A 77 -10.35 -10.34 -13.03
N SER A 78 -11.65 -10.31 -13.30
CA SER A 78 -12.23 -9.48 -14.37
C SER A 78 -12.56 -8.05 -13.93
N PHE A 79 -11.94 -7.55 -12.86
CA PHE A 79 -12.21 -6.21 -12.34
C PHE A 79 -11.99 -5.13 -13.41
N ARG A 80 -12.87 -4.12 -13.40
CA ARG A 80 -12.75 -2.89 -14.17
C ARG A 80 -13.11 -1.70 -13.31
N PHE A 81 -12.36 -0.62 -13.47
CA PHE A 81 -12.66 0.67 -12.87
C PHE A 81 -13.17 1.63 -13.95
N SER A 82 -14.11 2.50 -13.60
CA SER A 82 -14.59 3.57 -14.46
C SER A 82 -14.82 4.83 -13.63
N ALA A 83 -14.57 5.97 -14.24
CA ALA A 83 -14.81 7.30 -13.71
C ALA A 83 -15.31 8.20 -14.84
N PRO A 84 -15.95 9.36 -14.58
CA PRO A 84 -16.47 10.23 -15.63
C PRO A 84 -15.39 10.71 -16.61
N GLU A 85 -14.14 10.82 -16.13
CA GLU A 85 -12.94 11.12 -16.92
C GLU A 85 -12.59 10.00 -17.92
N ASP A 86 -13.28 8.86 -17.91
CA ASP A 86 -13.16 7.81 -18.94
C ASP A 86 -14.01 8.11 -20.19
N SER A 87 -14.71 9.25 -20.18
CA SER A 87 -15.42 9.79 -21.33
C SER A 87 -14.69 11.02 -21.87
N VAL A 88 -15.05 11.45 -23.09
CA VAL A 88 -14.56 12.57 -23.92
C VAL A 88 -13.86 13.75 -23.19
N ASP A 89 -14.23 14.06 -21.95
CA ASP A 89 -13.67 15.12 -21.12
C ASP A 89 -12.19 14.94 -20.71
N ALA A 90 -11.69 13.72 -20.43
CA ALA A 90 -10.26 13.56 -20.19
C ALA A 90 -9.41 13.74 -21.44
N ALA A 91 -9.95 13.40 -22.61
CA ALA A 91 -9.32 13.72 -23.88
C ALA A 91 -9.23 15.25 -24.09
N ASN A 92 -10.28 15.99 -23.73
CA ASN A 92 -10.30 17.46 -23.76
C ASN A 92 -9.32 18.09 -22.76
N LEU A 93 -9.04 17.43 -21.63
CA LEU A 93 -8.01 17.82 -20.65
C LEU A 93 -6.59 17.31 -21.00
N GLY A 94 -6.41 16.71 -22.18
CA GLY A 94 -5.11 16.24 -22.67
C GLY A 94 -4.60 14.96 -22.00
N ARG A 95 -5.49 14.17 -21.40
CA ARG A 95 -5.17 12.89 -20.73
C ARG A 95 -6.11 11.76 -21.19
N PRO A 96 -6.24 11.52 -22.51
CA PRO A 96 -7.21 10.56 -23.06
C PRO A 96 -7.06 9.14 -22.53
N ASP A 97 -5.84 8.75 -22.11
CA ASP A 97 -5.54 7.39 -21.68
C ASP A 97 -5.44 7.24 -20.15
N LEU A 98 -5.86 8.25 -19.36
CA LEU A 98 -5.67 8.25 -17.91
C LEU A 98 -6.43 7.13 -17.20
N PHE A 99 -7.58 6.74 -17.74
CA PHE A 99 -8.40 5.63 -17.24
C PHE A 99 -8.57 4.49 -18.25
N ALA A 100 -7.98 4.62 -19.44
CA ALA A 100 -7.94 3.55 -20.43
C ALA A 100 -7.35 2.26 -19.84
N ASP A 101 -8.00 1.13 -20.13
CA ASP A 101 -7.62 -0.23 -19.70
C ASP A 101 -7.36 -0.36 -18.17
N TRP A 102 -8.11 0.37 -17.34
CA TRP A 102 -7.99 0.26 -15.89
C TRP A 102 -8.58 -1.06 -15.37
N ASP A 103 -7.75 -2.10 -15.41
CA ASP A 103 -8.06 -3.44 -14.95
C ASP A 103 -7.59 -3.71 -13.51
N ARG A 104 -7.75 -4.97 -13.07
CA ARG A 104 -7.32 -5.41 -11.73
C ARG A 104 -5.83 -5.14 -11.46
N SER A 105 -4.97 -5.36 -12.46
CA SER A 105 -3.53 -5.21 -12.30
C SER A 105 -3.16 -3.75 -12.09
N VAL A 106 -3.76 -2.85 -12.89
CA VAL A 106 -3.60 -1.41 -12.75
C VAL A 106 -4.08 -0.94 -11.38
N GLU A 107 -5.28 -1.36 -10.97
CA GLU A 107 -5.87 -0.97 -9.68
C GLU A 107 -5.01 -1.41 -8.48
N ILE A 108 -4.48 -2.64 -8.51
CA ILE A 108 -3.57 -3.14 -7.46
C ILE A 108 -2.26 -2.35 -7.48
N SER A 109 -1.69 -2.10 -8.66
CA SER A 109 -0.43 -1.35 -8.78
C SER A 109 -0.56 0.07 -8.24
N VAL A 110 -1.60 0.80 -8.63
CA VAL A 110 -1.89 2.16 -8.18
C VAL A 110 -2.08 2.19 -6.66
N THR A 111 -2.91 1.29 -6.13
CA THR A 111 -3.17 1.21 -4.68
C THR A 111 -1.91 0.84 -3.90
N THR A 112 -1.05 -0.02 -4.46
CA THR A 112 0.26 -0.34 -3.89
C THR A 112 1.13 0.90 -3.79
N SER A 113 1.18 1.73 -4.83
CA SER A 113 1.92 2.99 -4.83
C SER A 113 1.40 3.93 -3.76
N ILE A 114 0.08 4.12 -3.64
CA ILE A 114 -0.55 4.93 -2.58
C ILE A 114 -0.12 4.45 -1.19
N PHE A 115 -0.25 3.15 -0.92
CA PHE A 115 0.07 2.57 0.38
C PHE A 115 1.57 2.67 0.70
N ASN A 116 2.43 2.46 -0.29
CA ASN A 116 3.88 2.60 -0.13
C ASN A 116 4.29 4.03 0.15
N THR A 117 3.77 5.00 -0.61
CA THR A 117 4.07 6.42 -0.37
C THR A 117 3.67 6.83 1.03
N SER A 118 2.51 6.40 1.52
CA SER A 118 2.06 6.69 2.88
C SER A 118 2.91 6.02 3.95
N ARG A 119 3.31 4.75 3.78
CA ARG A 119 4.18 4.05 4.74
C ARG A 119 5.61 4.58 4.77
N GLN A 120 6.14 5.03 3.64
CA GLN A 120 7.49 5.60 3.55
C GLN A 120 7.55 7.04 4.09
N ASN A 121 6.41 7.71 4.14
CA ASN A 121 6.31 9.12 4.50
C ASN A 121 5.19 9.37 5.54
N PRO A 122 5.18 8.65 6.68
CA PRO A 122 4.05 8.70 7.62
C PRO A 122 3.81 10.11 8.20
N ASP A 123 4.87 10.90 8.35
CA ASP A 123 4.81 12.27 8.88
C ASP A 123 4.50 13.33 7.81
N SER A 124 4.39 12.94 6.54
CA SER A 124 4.16 13.91 5.46
C SER A 124 3.08 13.55 4.46
N PHE A 125 2.76 12.28 4.31
CA PHE A 125 1.70 11.85 3.40
C PHE A 125 0.86 10.74 4.02
N GLY A 126 -0.46 10.91 3.94
CA GLY A 126 -1.41 9.93 4.42
C GLY A 126 -2.72 9.99 3.65
N CYS A 127 -3.48 8.91 3.74
CA CYS A 127 -4.86 8.89 3.30
C CYS A 127 -5.72 8.07 4.26
N ALA A 128 -6.96 8.50 4.47
CA ALA A 128 -7.97 7.80 5.24
C ALA A 128 -9.32 7.90 4.52
N VAL A 129 -10.05 6.78 4.46
CA VAL A 129 -11.35 6.71 3.78
C VAL A 129 -12.46 6.46 4.78
N SER A 130 -13.60 7.09 4.58
CA SER A 130 -14.85 6.79 5.28
C SER A 130 -15.95 6.49 4.26
N PHE A 131 -16.86 5.59 4.63
CA PHE A 131 -18.05 5.29 3.85
C PHE A 131 -19.30 5.73 4.58
N LEU A 132 -20.24 6.28 3.82
CA LEU A 132 -21.57 6.65 4.24
C LEU A 132 -22.56 5.88 3.36
N SER A 133 -23.55 5.24 4.00
CA SER A 133 -24.63 4.57 3.29
C SER A 133 -25.38 5.57 2.40
N THR A 134 -25.85 5.11 1.25
CA THR A 134 -26.55 5.94 0.28
C THR A 134 -27.99 5.52 0.08
N HIS A 135 -28.71 6.39 -0.60
CA HIS A 135 -30.01 6.10 -1.20
C HIS A 135 -29.82 6.24 -2.72
N PRO A 136 -30.30 5.32 -3.56
CA PRO A 136 -31.21 4.20 -3.27
C PRO A 136 -30.58 3.08 -2.42
N PRO A 137 -31.42 2.22 -1.80
CA PRO A 137 -30.94 1.07 -1.03
C PRO A 137 -30.14 0.09 -1.93
N ASP A 138 -29.32 -0.73 -1.29
CA ASP A 138 -28.52 -1.73 -1.98
C ASP A 138 -29.38 -2.76 -2.72
N GLU A 139 -28.96 -3.09 -3.93
CA GLU A 139 -29.56 -4.16 -4.71
C GLU A 139 -28.77 -5.44 -4.47
N VAL A 140 -29.32 -6.36 -3.69
CA VAL A 140 -28.64 -7.63 -3.36
C VAL A 140 -29.50 -8.79 -3.85
N GLY A 141 -28.99 -9.51 -4.84
CA GLY A 141 -29.54 -10.78 -5.30
C GLY A 141 -28.68 -11.97 -4.84
N ASP A 142 -29.00 -13.15 -5.36
CA ASP A 142 -28.34 -14.40 -4.94
C ASP A 142 -26.86 -14.45 -5.34
N THR A 143 -26.52 -13.98 -6.54
CA THR A 143 -25.16 -14.07 -7.12
C THR A 143 -24.60 -12.74 -7.60
N LEU A 144 -25.42 -11.68 -7.61
CA LEU A 144 -25.07 -10.34 -8.04
C LEU A 144 -25.53 -9.33 -6.99
N ALA A 145 -24.75 -8.27 -6.79
CA ALA A 145 -25.11 -7.17 -5.93
C ALA A 145 -24.56 -5.84 -6.46
N ILE A 146 -25.28 -4.76 -6.19
CA ILE A 146 -24.89 -3.38 -6.49
C ILE A 146 -25.02 -2.57 -5.21
N LEU A 147 -23.89 -2.14 -4.67
CA LEU A 147 -23.81 -1.34 -3.45
C LEU A 147 -23.28 0.04 -3.80
N SER A 148 -24.00 1.09 -3.40
CA SER A 148 -23.57 2.48 -3.59
C SER A 148 -23.16 3.09 -2.25
N ARG A 149 -21.96 3.66 -2.18
CA ARG A 149 -21.42 4.29 -0.97
C ARG A 149 -20.96 5.69 -1.29
N LYS A 150 -21.45 6.67 -0.53
CA LYS A 150 -20.85 7.99 -0.50
C LYS A 150 -19.56 7.84 0.28
N TYR A 151 -18.50 8.50 -0.16
CA TYR A 151 -17.24 8.43 0.55
C TYR A 151 -16.68 9.82 0.80
N GLU A 152 -15.86 9.89 1.83
CA GLU A 152 -14.93 10.98 2.05
C GLU A 152 -13.52 10.39 2.14
N LEU A 153 -12.62 10.93 1.34
CA LEU A 153 -11.22 10.55 1.31
C LEU A 153 -10.38 11.75 1.73
N LEU A 154 -9.81 11.66 2.93
CA LEU A 154 -8.89 12.66 3.44
C LEU A 154 -7.49 12.33 2.96
N ILE A 155 -6.84 13.28 2.30
CA ILE A 155 -5.49 13.17 1.77
C ILE A 155 -4.63 14.23 2.46
N PHE A 156 -3.63 13.79 3.21
CA PHE A 156 -2.73 14.66 3.94
C PHE A 156 -1.45 14.86 3.13
N ASP A 157 -1.07 16.11 2.90
CA ASP A 157 0.26 16.49 2.42
C ASP A 157 0.83 17.57 3.35
N LEU A 158 1.58 17.11 4.36
CA LEU A 158 2.14 17.99 5.40
C LEU A 158 3.48 18.61 4.98
N LYS A 159 4.06 18.19 3.85
CA LYS A 159 5.27 18.79 3.27
C LYS A 159 4.96 19.88 2.25
N ALA A 160 3.73 19.93 1.72
CA ALA A 160 3.25 21.07 0.96
C ALA A 160 3.45 22.38 1.76
N VAL A 161 3.66 23.49 1.04
CA VAL A 161 3.77 24.82 1.64
C VAL A 161 2.64 25.69 1.06
N PRO A 162 1.57 25.98 1.83
CA PRO A 162 1.31 25.51 3.21
C PRO A 162 0.92 24.02 3.30
N PRO A 163 1.08 23.37 4.47
CA PRO A 163 0.57 22.04 4.72
C PRO A 163 -0.92 21.97 4.40
N GLY A 164 -1.32 20.96 3.64
CA GLY A 164 -2.66 20.85 3.08
C GLY A 164 -3.33 19.54 3.45
N THR A 165 -4.63 19.62 3.71
CA THR A 165 -5.52 18.46 3.68
C THR A 165 -6.44 18.65 2.48
N THR A 166 -6.36 17.73 1.52
CA THR A 166 -7.31 17.68 0.40
C THR A 166 -8.42 16.72 0.79
N LEU A 167 -9.67 17.15 0.59
CA LEU A 167 -10.85 16.33 0.82
C LEU A 167 -11.42 15.95 -0.54
N ALA A 168 -11.34 14.66 -0.88
CA ALA A 168 -11.97 14.09 -2.07
C ALA A 168 -13.30 13.43 -1.69
N ARG A 169 -14.36 13.66 -2.48
CA ARG A 169 -15.71 13.18 -2.18
C ARG A 169 -16.45 12.74 -3.42
N GLY A 170 -17.21 11.66 -3.28
CA GLY A 170 -18.01 11.14 -4.36
C GLY A 170 -18.93 10.01 -3.95
N THR A 171 -19.45 9.33 -4.94
CA THR A 171 -20.22 8.11 -4.79
C THR A 171 -19.52 6.99 -5.56
N ALA A 172 -19.10 5.97 -4.83
CA ALA A 172 -18.57 4.75 -5.40
C ALA A 172 -19.71 3.72 -5.51
N THR A 173 -19.97 3.26 -6.73
CA THR A 173 -20.91 2.16 -7.00
C THR A 173 -20.11 0.90 -7.29
N PHE A 174 -20.29 -0.10 -6.45
CA PHE A 174 -19.61 -1.39 -6.52
C PHE A 174 -20.57 -2.44 -7.06
N HIS A 175 -20.23 -2.98 -8.22
CA HIS A 175 -20.89 -4.14 -8.77
C HIS A 175 -20.10 -5.38 -8.39
N MET A 176 -20.81 -6.31 -7.78
CA MET A 176 -20.23 -7.44 -7.08
C MET A 176 -20.87 -8.72 -7.56
N ARG A 177 -20.08 -9.78 -7.55
CA ARG A 177 -20.58 -11.11 -7.89
C ARG A 177 -20.02 -12.15 -6.94
N GLN A 178 -20.79 -13.20 -6.76
CA GLN A 178 -20.33 -14.36 -6.03
C GLN A 178 -19.41 -15.23 -6.91
N THR A 179 -18.29 -15.65 -6.34
CA THR A 179 -17.36 -16.60 -6.95
C THR A 179 -17.86 -18.04 -6.75
N SER A 180 -17.22 -19.01 -7.42
CA SER A 180 -17.53 -20.44 -7.26
C SER A 180 -17.30 -20.97 -5.84
N LEU A 181 -16.55 -20.25 -5.00
CA LEU A 181 -16.31 -20.56 -3.59
C LEU A 181 -17.32 -19.90 -2.65
N ASN A 182 -18.42 -19.35 -3.18
CA ASN A 182 -19.43 -18.58 -2.45
C ASN A 182 -18.93 -17.27 -1.81
N TRP A 183 -17.76 -16.77 -2.22
CA TRP A 183 -17.21 -15.50 -1.77
C TRP A 183 -17.60 -14.35 -2.70
N TRP A 184 -17.94 -13.21 -2.14
CA TRP A 184 -18.24 -11.99 -2.88
C TRP A 184 -16.98 -11.21 -3.22
N SER A 185 -16.97 -10.59 -4.40
CA SER A 185 -15.87 -9.71 -4.83
C SER A 185 -16.36 -8.70 -5.88
N ILE A 186 -15.64 -7.59 -5.97
CA ILE A 186 -15.97 -6.46 -6.84
C ILE A 186 -15.44 -6.78 -8.24
N TYR A 187 -16.32 -6.78 -9.25
CA TYR A 187 -15.92 -6.93 -10.66
C TYR A 187 -16.03 -5.63 -11.44
N PHE A 188 -16.79 -4.65 -10.97
CA PHE A 188 -16.83 -3.33 -11.56
C PHE A 188 -17.01 -2.27 -10.47
N TRP A 189 -16.19 -1.23 -10.54
CA TRP A 189 -16.25 -0.07 -9.65
C TRP A 189 -16.37 1.18 -10.50
N ASN A 190 -17.52 1.85 -10.35
CA ASN A 190 -17.76 3.17 -10.92
C ASN A 190 -17.61 4.25 -9.84
N ASP A 191 -16.77 5.24 -10.07
CA ASP A 191 -16.66 6.45 -9.24
C ASP A 191 -17.41 7.61 -9.90
N ILE A 192 -18.01 8.48 -9.08
CA ILE A 192 -18.67 9.71 -9.54
C ILE A 192 -18.39 10.81 -8.51
N PRO A 193 -17.87 11.98 -8.92
CA PRO A 193 -17.58 13.08 -8.01
C PRO A 193 -18.86 13.60 -7.37
N ALA A 194 -18.76 14.07 -6.12
CA ALA A 194 -19.91 14.63 -5.40
C ALA A 194 -20.47 15.88 -6.09
N LYS A 195 -19.59 16.63 -6.77
CA LYS A 195 -19.90 17.80 -7.58
C LYS A 195 -18.83 17.97 -8.65
N GLU A 196 -19.23 18.42 -9.84
CA GLU A 196 -18.30 18.74 -10.92
C GLU A 196 -17.18 19.71 -10.46
N GLY A 197 -15.94 19.32 -10.72
CA GLY A 197 -14.73 20.08 -10.38
C GLY A 197 -14.24 19.94 -8.93
N GLU A 198 -14.88 19.12 -8.10
CA GLU A 198 -14.32 18.71 -6.80
C GLU A 198 -13.45 17.45 -6.96
N ASP A 199 -12.37 17.34 -6.17
CA ASP A 199 -11.54 16.14 -6.16
C ASP A 199 -12.39 14.91 -5.76
N ASP A 200 -12.15 13.78 -6.43
CA ASP A 200 -12.77 12.49 -6.14
C ASP A 200 -11.73 11.37 -5.99
N TRP A 201 -12.18 10.13 -5.90
CA TRP A 201 -11.28 8.98 -5.73
C TRP A 201 -10.52 8.68 -7.01
N ALA A 202 -11.15 8.87 -8.18
CA ALA A 202 -10.50 8.74 -9.48
C ALA A 202 -9.34 9.74 -9.63
N ASP A 203 -9.54 11.01 -9.30
CA ASP A 203 -8.53 12.05 -9.27
C ASP A 203 -7.36 11.70 -8.34
N PHE A 204 -7.67 11.15 -7.16
CA PHE A 204 -6.65 10.69 -6.24
C PHE A 204 -5.83 9.55 -6.84
N LYS A 205 -6.49 8.50 -7.35
CA LYS A 205 -5.83 7.34 -7.97
C LYS A 205 -4.98 7.74 -9.17
N ALA A 206 -5.45 8.67 -9.99
CA ALA A 206 -4.74 9.19 -11.15
C ALA A 206 -3.36 9.77 -10.83
N LYS A 207 -3.19 10.35 -9.62
CA LYS A 207 -1.89 10.89 -9.15
C LYS A 207 -0.83 9.78 -8.99
N PHE A 208 -1.24 8.52 -8.84
CA PHE A 208 -0.39 7.36 -8.56
C PHE A 208 -0.30 6.34 -9.72
N ARG A 209 -0.93 6.62 -10.87
CA ARG A 209 -0.83 5.77 -12.07
C ARG A 209 0.51 5.88 -12.80
N ARG A 210 1.31 6.92 -12.51
CA ARG A 210 2.55 7.25 -13.24
C ARG A 210 3.80 6.67 -12.60
#